data_AF-A0A094I429-F1
#
_entry.id   AF-A0A094I429-F1
#
_cell.length_a   1.000
_cell.length_b   1.000
_cell.length_c   1.000
_cell.angle_alpha   90.00
_cell.angle_beta   90.00
_cell.angle_gamma   90.00
#
_symmetry.space_group_name_H-M   'P 1'
#
loop_
_entity.id
_entity.type
_entity.pdbx_description
1 polymer ?
#
loop_
_entity_poly.entity_id
_entity_poly.type
_entity_poly.pdbx_seq_one_letter_code
_entity_poly.pdbx_strand_id
1 'polypeptide(L)'
;MRPAALRPLLRCRRPAIYSFPSTRIPSPFTPRTYAVQAPGAPTLQVFNSHVKYLQKERAASNPEQSREVDYLRDEIATRLADRLLDINRDFPHILDLGANACNLSRALTTPLSPTEPPASSRITHLTCAETSP
;
A
#
# COMPACT_ATOMS: atom_id res chain seq x y z
N MET A 1 67.74 -16.69 9.30
CA MET A 1 67.79 -18.17 9.24
C MET A 1 66.40 -18.69 8.89
N ARG A 2 66.36 -19.55 7.85
CA ARG A 2 65.32 -20.40 7.21
C ARG A 2 63.99 -20.73 7.96
N PRO A 3 62.95 -21.28 7.27
CA PRO A 3 62.78 -21.49 5.82
C PRO A 3 61.40 -21.11 5.23
N ALA A 4 61.41 -21.07 3.90
CA ALA A 4 60.25 -21.09 3.02
C ALA A 4 59.38 -22.35 3.19
N ALA A 5 58.06 -22.18 3.06
CA ALA A 5 57.12 -23.27 2.83
C ALA A 5 56.42 -23.06 1.49
N LEU A 6 56.87 -23.80 0.48
CA LEU A 6 56.15 -24.06 -0.77
C LEU A 6 54.86 -24.81 -0.43
N ARG A 7 53.72 -24.36 -0.95
CA ARG A 7 52.50 -25.18 -1.09
C ARG A 7 51.82 -24.94 -2.44
N PRO A 8 51.12 -25.96 -2.96
CA PRO A 8 51.11 -26.27 -4.38
C PRO A 8 49.96 -25.62 -5.14
N LEU A 9 50.25 -25.30 -6.40
CA LEU A 9 49.29 -24.97 -7.44
C LEU A 9 48.36 -26.17 -7.69
N LEU A 10 47.13 -26.12 -7.18
CA LEU A 10 46.04 -26.95 -7.70
C LEU A 10 45.22 -26.14 -8.70
N ARG A 11 45.51 -26.45 -9.97
CA ARG A 11 44.65 -26.20 -11.12
C ARG A 11 43.33 -26.94 -10.92
N CYS A 12 42.28 -26.22 -10.57
CA CYS A 12 40.92 -26.67 -10.85
C CYS A 12 40.56 -26.27 -12.29
N ARG A 13 40.50 -27.28 -13.16
CA ARG A 13 39.97 -27.19 -14.53
C ARG A 13 38.52 -26.71 -14.46
N ARG A 14 38.23 -25.52 -14.98
CA ARG A 14 36.86 -25.10 -15.28
C ARG A 14 36.36 -25.89 -16.51
N PRO A 15 35.18 -26.54 -16.45
CA PRO A 15 34.64 -27.19 -17.62
C PRO A 15 34.13 -26.16 -18.64
N ALA A 16 34.04 -26.66 -19.86
CA ALA A 16 33.84 -25.94 -21.11
C ALA A 16 32.53 -25.13 -21.17
N ILE A 17 32.68 -23.92 -21.69
CA ILE A 17 31.96 -23.36 -22.85
C ILE A 17 30.57 -23.98 -23.07
N TYR A 18 29.56 -23.36 -22.48
CA TYR A 18 28.27 -23.24 -23.14
C TYR A 18 28.23 -21.87 -23.83
N SER A 19 28.43 -21.88 -25.14
CA SER A 19 28.20 -20.74 -26.01
C SER A 19 26.70 -20.50 -26.08
N PHE A 20 26.18 -19.68 -25.17
CA PHE A 20 24.84 -19.15 -25.31
C PHE A 20 24.84 -18.12 -26.44
N PRO A 21 23.87 -18.16 -27.37
CA PRO A 21 23.75 -17.15 -28.40
C PRO A 21 23.50 -15.80 -27.72
N SER A 22 24.41 -14.86 -27.99
CA SER A 22 24.38 -13.47 -27.57
C SER A 22 23.13 -12.77 -28.15
N THR A 23 22.00 -12.87 -27.46
CA THR A 23 20.89 -11.94 -27.64
C THR A 23 21.26 -10.63 -26.96
N ARG A 24 21.25 -9.57 -27.77
CA ARG A 24 21.64 -8.20 -27.42
C ARG A 24 20.95 -7.78 -26.12
N ILE A 25 21.74 -7.52 -25.09
CA ILE A 25 21.27 -6.80 -23.90
C ILE A 25 20.86 -5.41 -24.40
N PRO A 26 19.58 -5.02 -24.32
CA PRO A 26 19.21 -3.65 -24.61
C PRO A 26 19.95 -2.76 -23.60
N SER A 27 20.61 -1.73 -24.13
CA SER A 27 21.22 -0.63 -23.38
C SER A 27 20.45 -0.35 -22.10
N PRO A 28 21.11 -0.17 -20.93
CA PRO A 28 20.41 0.42 -19.80
C PRO A 28 19.87 1.75 -20.29
N PHE A 29 18.55 1.90 -20.30
CA PHE A 29 17.92 3.19 -20.48
C PHE A 29 18.45 4.05 -19.33
N THR A 30 19.46 4.88 -19.58
CA THR A 30 19.83 5.95 -18.66
C THR A 30 18.69 6.97 -18.76
N PRO A 31 17.78 7.07 -17.78
CA PRO A 31 16.80 8.14 -17.81
C PRO A 31 17.58 9.45 -17.85
N ARG A 32 17.21 10.34 -18.76
CA ARG A 32 17.80 11.68 -18.85
C ARG A 32 17.34 12.44 -17.61
N THR A 33 18.15 12.45 -16.56
CA THR A 33 17.86 13.21 -15.35
C THR A 33 18.18 14.66 -15.64
N TYR A 34 17.14 15.47 -15.87
CA TYR A 34 17.30 16.91 -15.96
C TYR A 34 17.67 17.44 -14.57
N ALA A 35 18.68 18.30 -14.50
CA ALA A 35 18.93 19.12 -13.32
C ALA A 35 17.83 20.19 -13.24
N VAL A 36 16.67 19.81 -12.70
CA VAL A 36 15.67 20.78 -12.27
C VAL A 36 16.24 21.39 -10.99
N GLN A 37 16.49 22.71 -11.00
CA GLN A 37 16.73 23.46 -9.76
C GLN A 37 15.64 23.06 -8.79
N ALA A 38 16.00 22.43 -7.67
CA ALA A 38 15.04 22.15 -6.61
C ALA A 38 14.36 23.48 -6.31
N PRO A 39 13.04 23.60 -6.52
CA PRO A 39 12.37 24.83 -6.18
C PRO A 39 12.71 25.08 -4.71
N GLY A 40 13.22 26.28 -4.39
CA GLY A 40 13.32 26.69 -3.00
C GLY A 40 11.97 26.50 -2.31
N ALA A 41 11.95 26.45 -0.97
CA ALA A 41 10.70 26.27 -0.23
C ALA A 41 9.64 27.25 -0.78
N PRO A 42 8.46 26.76 -1.19
CA PRO A 42 7.45 27.61 -1.82
C PRO A 42 7.06 28.72 -0.85
N THR A 43 6.95 29.96 -1.34
CA THR A 43 6.54 31.12 -0.53
C THR A 43 5.16 30.90 0.11
N LEU A 44 4.29 30.14 -0.56
CA LEU A 44 3.00 29.69 -0.07
C LEU A 44 2.81 28.20 -0.38
N GLN A 45 2.58 27.40 0.66
CA GLN A 45 2.24 25.99 0.50
C GLN A 45 0.71 25.82 0.41
N VAL A 46 0.18 25.90 -0.81
CA VAL A 46 -1.27 25.76 -1.08
C VAL A 46 -1.80 24.41 -0.59
N PHE A 47 -1.00 23.35 -0.72
CA PHE A 47 -1.31 22.00 -0.23
C PHE A 47 -0.46 21.65 0.99
N ASN A 48 -0.75 22.29 2.12
CA ASN A 48 -0.12 21.97 3.40
C ASN A 48 -0.91 20.85 4.10
N SER A 49 -0.28 19.69 4.27
CA SER A 49 -0.88 18.49 4.88
C SER A 49 -1.30 18.72 6.33
N HIS A 50 -0.52 19.46 7.10
CA HIS A 50 -0.86 19.80 8.49
C HIS A 50 -2.10 20.70 8.57
N VAL A 51 -2.22 21.70 7.70
CA VAL A 51 -3.42 22.54 7.63
C VAL A 51 -4.65 21.72 7.18
N LYS A 52 -4.49 20.79 6.23
CA LYS A 52 -5.57 19.88 5.82
C LYS A 52 -5.99 18.93 6.94
N TYR A 53 -5.05 18.46 7.75
CA TYR A 53 -5.36 17.71 8.96
C TYR A 53 -6.17 18.55 9.94
N LEU A 54 -5.74 19.78 10.27
CA LEU A 54 -6.50 20.67 11.16
C LEU A 54 -7.91 20.97 10.63
N GLN A 55 -8.07 21.06 9.30
CA GLN A 55 -9.40 21.19 8.68
C GLN A 55 -10.26 19.94 8.89
N LYS A 56 -9.68 18.74 8.74
CA LYS A 56 -10.34 17.45 9.04
C LYS A 56 -10.75 17.36 10.51
N GLU A 57 -9.86 17.67 11.45
CA GLU A 57 -10.14 17.61 12.88
C GLU A 57 -11.24 18.59 13.31
N ARG A 58 -11.24 19.80 12.76
CA ARG A 58 -12.32 20.77 13.01
C ARG A 58 -13.66 20.28 12.48
N ALA A 59 -13.69 19.68 11.29
CA ALA A 59 -14.91 19.09 10.75
C ALA A 59 -15.40 17.92 11.62
N ALA A 60 -14.47 17.08 12.11
CA ALA A 60 -14.77 15.95 12.97
C ALA A 60 -15.25 16.35 14.38
N SER A 61 -14.93 17.57 14.86
CA SER A 61 -15.35 18.04 16.18
C SER A 61 -16.88 18.16 16.36
N ASN A 62 -17.63 18.26 15.26
CA ASN A 62 -19.09 18.22 15.26
C ASN A 62 -19.56 16.89 14.63
N PRO A 63 -19.91 15.87 15.44
CA PRO A 63 -20.23 14.55 14.92
C PRO A 63 -21.51 14.54 14.07
N GLU A 64 -22.53 15.34 14.42
CA GLU A 64 -23.79 15.37 13.68
C GLU A 64 -23.58 15.89 12.26
N GLN A 65 -22.92 17.04 12.11
CA GLN A 65 -22.60 17.61 10.80
C GLN A 65 -21.61 16.76 10.00
N SER A 66 -20.63 16.13 10.68
CA SER A 66 -19.68 15.24 10.00
C SER A 66 -20.40 14.03 9.38
N ARG A 67 -21.44 13.49 10.03
CA ARG A 67 -22.18 12.33 9.51
C ARG A 67 -23.05 12.69 8.31
N GLU A 68 -23.52 13.93 8.20
CA GLU A 68 -24.28 14.39 7.03
C GLU A 68 -23.48 14.33 5.72
N VAL A 69 -22.15 14.43 5.78
CA VAL A 69 -21.27 14.43 4.60
C VAL A 69 -20.66 13.05 4.27
N ASP A 70 -20.86 12.05 5.13
CA ASP A 70 -20.27 10.71 4.98
C ASP A 70 -21.03 9.79 4.03
N TYR A 71 -22.16 10.23 3.47
CA TYR A 71 -23.02 9.44 2.58
C TYR A 71 -22.25 8.81 1.40
N LEU A 72 -21.30 9.52 0.78
CA LEU A 72 -20.48 8.96 -0.30
C LEU A 72 -19.58 7.83 0.17
N ARG A 73 -19.02 7.96 1.39
CA ARG A 73 -18.18 6.92 1.98
C ARG A 73 -19.00 5.70 2.33
N ASP A 74 -20.23 5.90 2.81
CA ASP A 74 -21.16 4.83 3.16
C ASP A 74 -21.67 4.06 1.93
N GLU A 75 -21.97 4.75 0.84
CA GLU A 75 -22.33 4.12 -0.44
C GLU A 75 -21.19 3.25 -0.98
N ILE A 76 -19.96 3.76 -0.96
CA ILE A 76 -18.77 3.02 -1.40
C ILE A 76 -18.53 1.82 -0.49
N ALA A 77 -18.59 2.01 0.83
CA ALA A 77 -18.41 0.95 1.81
C ALA A 77 -19.44 -0.18 1.63
N THR A 78 -20.70 0.16 1.40
CA THR A 78 -21.78 -0.81 1.16
C THR A 78 -21.53 -1.62 -0.12
N ARG A 79 -21.18 -0.96 -1.23
CA ARG A 79 -20.84 -1.65 -2.48
C ARG A 79 -19.58 -2.51 -2.38
N LEU A 80 -18.61 -2.08 -1.57
CA LEU A 80 -17.38 -2.86 -1.33
C LEU A 80 -17.68 -4.10 -0.50
N ALA A 81 -18.51 -3.98 0.54
CA ALA A 81 -18.94 -5.11 1.37
C ALA A 81 -19.69 -6.17 0.54
N ASP A 82 -20.58 -5.75 -0.36
CA ASP A 82 -21.28 -6.64 -1.28
C ASP A 82 -20.30 -7.41 -2.20
N ARG A 83 -19.36 -6.71 -2.83
CA ARG A 83 -18.33 -7.35 -3.68
C ARG A 83 -17.39 -8.29 -2.93
N LEU A 84 -17.20 -8.10 -1.62
CA LEU A 84 -16.41 -9.04 -0.82
C LEU A 84 -17.11 -10.39 -0.67
N LEU A 85 -18.44 -10.43 -0.71
CA LEU A 85 -19.23 -11.66 -0.68
C LEU A 85 -19.10 -12.47 -1.97
N ASP A 86 -18.96 -11.80 -3.13
CA ASP A 86 -18.78 -12.44 -4.44
C ASP A 86 -17.51 -13.31 -4.52
N ILE A 87 -16.47 -12.95 -3.77
CA ILE A 87 -15.24 -13.73 -3.69
C ILE A 87 -15.54 -14.93 -2.79
N ASN A 88 -15.22 -16.17 -3.16
CA ASN A 88 -15.45 -17.33 -2.28
C ASN A 88 -14.15 -17.73 -1.52
N ARG A 89 -13.81 -16.99 -0.44
CA ARG A 89 -12.63 -17.28 0.40
C ARG A 89 -12.70 -16.65 1.80
N ASP A 90 -12.01 -17.19 2.79
CA ASP A 90 -11.88 -16.48 4.08
C ASP A 90 -10.83 -15.37 4.02
N PHE A 91 -11.07 -14.29 4.78
CA PHE A 91 -10.20 -13.13 4.88
C PHE A 91 -9.63 -13.01 6.30
N PRO A 92 -8.49 -13.68 6.60
CA PRO A 92 -7.90 -13.63 7.92
C PRO A 92 -7.44 -12.20 8.29
N HIS A 93 -6.93 -11.45 7.31
CA HIS A 93 -6.48 -10.07 7.50
C HIS A 93 -6.92 -9.19 6.33
N ILE A 94 -7.58 -8.07 6.65
CA ILE A 94 -7.96 -7.02 5.71
C ILE A 94 -7.32 -5.70 6.16
N LEU A 95 -6.84 -4.91 5.21
CA LEU A 95 -6.31 -3.57 5.44
C LEU A 95 -7.17 -2.56 4.69
N ASP A 96 -7.79 -1.65 5.43
CA ASP A 96 -8.47 -0.47 4.90
C ASP A 96 -7.51 0.73 5.00
N LEU A 97 -7.07 1.24 3.85
CA LEU A 97 -6.13 2.35 3.75
C LEU A 97 -6.89 3.67 3.57
N GLY A 98 -6.61 4.65 4.42
CA GLY A 98 -7.38 5.90 4.44
C GLY A 98 -8.76 5.69 5.05
N ALA A 99 -8.84 4.83 6.08
CA ALA A 99 -10.08 4.35 6.65
C ALA A 99 -10.96 5.47 7.24
N ASN A 100 -10.40 6.64 7.57
CA ASN A 100 -11.11 7.74 8.21
C ASN A 100 -11.87 7.27 9.47
N ALA A 101 -13.20 7.45 9.53
CA ALA A 101 -14.05 6.94 10.62
C ALA A 101 -14.36 5.42 10.52
N CYS A 102 -13.66 4.71 9.63
CA CYS A 102 -13.76 3.26 9.38
C CYS A 102 -15.19 2.85 8.93
N ASN A 103 -15.74 3.56 7.93
CA ASN A 103 -17.08 3.31 7.37
C ASN A 103 -17.26 1.87 6.84
N LEU A 104 -16.18 1.25 6.35
CA LEU A 104 -16.19 -0.13 5.88
C LEU A 104 -16.55 -1.12 7.00
N SER A 105 -16.06 -0.91 8.22
CA SER A 105 -16.38 -1.80 9.35
C SER A 105 -17.88 -1.85 9.63
N ARG A 106 -18.56 -0.69 9.53
CA ARG A 106 -20.01 -0.58 9.67
C ARG A 106 -20.72 -1.37 8.57
N ALA A 107 -20.35 -1.13 7.32
CA ALA A 107 -20.94 -1.83 6.17
C ALA A 107 -20.75 -3.36 6.24
N LEU A 108 -19.61 -3.85 6.74
CA LEU A 108 -19.35 -5.29 6.91
C LEU A 108 -20.18 -5.94 8.02
N THR A 109 -20.55 -5.17 9.03
CA THR A 109 -21.35 -5.64 10.16
C THR A 109 -22.85 -5.55 9.86
N THR A 110 -23.26 -4.60 9.04
CA THR A 110 -24.64 -4.44 8.60
C THR A 110 -25.00 -5.54 7.59
N PRO A 111 -26.03 -6.37 7.85
CA PRO A 111 -26.47 -7.36 6.88
C PRO A 111 -27.15 -6.67 5.68
N LEU A 112 -26.81 -7.10 4.47
CA LEU A 112 -27.41 -6.59 3.21
C LEU A 112 -28.88 -7.03 3.05
N SER A 113 -29.24 -8.16 3.66
CA SER A 113 -30.58 -8.76 3.63
C SER A 113 -30.85 -9.42 4.99
N PRO A 114 -32.10 -9.44 5.49
CA PRO A 114 -32.44 -10.08 6.77
C PRO A 114 -32.17 -11.59 6.81
N THR A 115 -31.98 -12.23 5.66
CA THR A 115 -31.78 -13.68 5.55
C THR A 115 -30.31 -14.09 5.50
N GLU A 116 -29.42 -13.21 5.04
CA GLU A 116 -28.01 -13.53 4.80
C GLU A 116 -27.13 -13.14 6.00
N PRO A 117 -26.07 -13.92 6.31
CA PRO A 117 -25.12 -13.56 7.34
C PRO A 117 -24.37 -12.28 6.94
N PRO A 118 -23.93 -11.46 7.91
CA PRO A 118 -23.13 -10.27 7.60
C PRO A 118 -21.79 -10.67 6.97
N ALA A 119 -21.26 -9.78 6.11
CA ALA A 119 -19.98 -10.01 5.43
C ALA A 119 -18.79 -10.16 6.40
N SER A 120 -18.93 -9.65 7.62
CA SER A 120 -17.99 -9.85 8.73
C SER A 120 -17.76 -11.32 9.11
N SER A 121 -18.70 -12.23 8.80
CA SER A 121 -18.55 -13.67 9.13
C SER A 121 -17.30 -14.33 8.57
N ARG A 122 -16.81 -13.85 7.43
CA ARG A 122 -15.60 -14.37 6.73
C ARG A 122 -14.34 -13.58 7.04
N ILE A 123 -14.42 -12.60 7.95
CA ILE A 123 -13.34 -11.65 8.23
C ILE A 123 -12.89 -11.84 9.67
N THR A 124 -11.62 -12.24 9.86
CA THR A 124 -11.08 -12.43 11.21
C THR A 124 -10.53 -11.14 11.80
N HIS A 125 -9.82 -10.34 11.00
CA HIS A 125 -9.17 -9.12 11.47
C HIS A 125 -9.19 -8.01 10.41
N LEU A 126 -9.78 -6.86 10.76
CA LEU A 126 -9.79 -5.65 9.94
C LEU A 126 -8.86 -4.60 10.55
N THR A 127 -7.84 -4.20 9.81
CA THR A 127 -6.93 -3.11 10.17
C THR A 127 -7.38 -1.86 9.42
N CYS A 128 -7.95 -0.89 10.15
CA CYS A 128 -8.26 0.44 9.62
C CYS A 128 -7.03 1.33 9.84
N ALA A 129 -6.34 1.69 8.75
CA ALA A 129 -5.14 2.52 8.78
C ALA A 129 -5.42 3.89 8.15
N GLU A 130 -4.93 4.94 8.79
CA GLU A 130 -5.06 6.32 8.33
C GLU A 130 -3.69 7.00 8.45
N THR A 131 -3.37 7.90 7.52
CA THR A 131 -2.06 8.58 7.50
C THR A 131 -2.07 9.86 8.34
N SER A 132 -3.25 10.35 8.73
CA SER A 132 -3.34 11.46 9.67
C SER A 132 -2.75 11.06 11.03
N PRO A 133 -1.97 11.94 11.66
CA PRO A 133 -1.34 11.70 12.96
C PRO A 133 -2.35 11.57 14.11
#